data_AF-A0A8C9DNJ9-F1
#
_entry.id   AF-A0A8C9DNJ9-F1
#
_cell.length_a   1.000
_cell.length_b   1.000
_cell.length_c   1.000
_cell.angle_alpha   90.00
_cell.angle_beta   90.00
_cell.angle_gamma   90.00
#
_symmetry.space_group_name_H-M   'P 1'
#
loop_
_entity.id
_entity.type
_entity.pdbx_description
1 polymer ?
#
loop_
_entity_poly.entity_id
_entity_poly.type
_entity_poly.pdbx_seq_one_letter_code
_entity_poly.pdbx_strand_id
1 'polypeptide(L)'
;MGEELLVDPQPMNIQDINHRVWVLQGQTLIAVPRKHHTVPVTVSLVTCQHLETLEEDRGNPIYLGLKEPELCLFCTKDGEWPTLQLKEQNIMDLYNEPKPVKPFLFYHSQSGRNCTFESVAFPGWFIAVSSEGGYPLILTQELGKAHVTDFALVA
;
A
#
# COMPACT_ATOMS: atom_id res chain seq x y z
N MET A 1 -5.55 -24.89 2.53
CA MET A 1 -4.95 -24.35 1.30
C MET A 1 -3.92 -23.36 1.81
N GLY A 2 -2.64 -23.71 1.76
CA GLY A 2 -1.59 -22.98 2.48
C GLY A 2 -1.46 -21.57 1.93
N GLU A 3 -1.60 -20.56 2.78
CA GLU A 3 -1.27 -19.19 2.43
C GLU A 3 0.24 -19.13 2.18
N GLU A 4 0.60 -18.86 0.94
CA GLU A 4 1.99 -18.76 0.51
C GLU A 4 2.57 -17.50 1.17
N LEU A 5 3.46 -17.71 2.13
CA LEU A 5 4.20 -16.63 2.77
C LEU A 5 4.96 -15.89 1.66
N LEU A 6 4.62 -14.62 1.42
CA LEU A 6 5.38 -13.73 0.53
C LEU A 6 6.69 -13.35 1.24
N VAL A 7 7.63 -14.29 1.33
CA VAL A 7 8.94 -14.09 1.98
C VAL A 7 9.98 -13.53 1.00
N ASP A 8 9.74 -13.66 -0.31
CA ASP A 8 10.55 -13.03 -1.35
C ASP A 8 9.64 -12.48 -2.45
N PRO A 9 9.26 -11.19 -2.41
CA PRO A 9 8.31 -10.63 -3.35
C PRO A 9 8.94 -10.58 -4.75
N GLN A 10 8.34 -11.32 -5.69
CA GLN A 10 8.58 -11.08 -7.11
C GLN A 10 8.44 -9.57 -7.39
N PRO A 11 9.36 -8.96 -8.14
CA PRO A 11 9.29 -7.53 -8.40
C PRO A 11 7.97 -7.22 -9.10
N MET A 12 7.15 -6.42 -8.44
CA MET A 12 5.80 -6.12 -8.88
C MET A 12 5.57 -4.62 -8.84
N ASN A 13 4.70 -4.13 -9.73
CA ASN A 13 4.22 -2.77 -9.74
C ASN A 13 2.74 -2.74 -9.36
N ILE A 14 2.30 -1.61 -8.81
CA ILE A 14 0.88 -1.36 -8.53
C ILE A 14 0.33 -0.45 -9.63
N GLN A 15 -0.85 -0.82 -10.13
CA GLN A 15 -1.60 -0.04 -11.11
C GLN A 15 -3.05 0.11 -10.65
N ASP A 16 -3.68 1.26 -10.90
CA ASP A 16 -5.13 1.42 -10.67
C ASP A 16 -5.98 0.92 -11.86
N ILE A 17 -7.30 0.90 -11.68
CA ILE A 17 -8.26 0.54 -12.74
C ILE A 17 -8.25 1.47 -13.96
N ASN A 18 -7.65 2.67 -13.85
CA ASN A 18 -7.49 3.63 -14.94
C ASN A 18 -6.13 3.48 -15.65
N HIS A 19 -5.44 2.37 -15.42
CA HIS A 19 -4.13 2.06 -16.01
C HIS A 19 -3.01 3.03 -15.63
N ARG A 20 -3.12 3.64 -14.44
CA ARG A 20 -2.07 4.49 -13.87
C ARG A 20 -1.21 3.70 -12.91
N VAL A 21 0.10 3.83 -13.07
CA VAL A 21 1.11 3.14 -12.25
C VAL A 21 1.63 4.07 -11.18
N TRP A 22 2.03 3.50 -10.04
CA TRP A 22 2.69 4.25 -8.98
C TRP A 22 4.11 4.60 -9.38
N VAL A 23 4.49 5.87 -9.19
CA VAL A 23 5.82 6.42 -9.46
C VAL A 23 6.27 7.23 -8.24
N LEU A 24 7.55 7.16 -7.91
CA LEU A 24 8.16 7.99 -6.88
C LEU A 24 8.65 9.31 -7.48
N GLN A 25 8.15 10.43 -6.97
CA GLN A 25 8.61 11.78 -7.31
C GLN A 25 9.13 12.46 -6.04
N GLY A 26 10.44 12.59 -5.90
CA GLY A 26 11.06 12.99 -4.64
C GLY A 26 10.77 11.96 -3.55
N GLN A 27 10.09 12.37 -2.48
CA GLN A 27 9.68 11.49 -1.37
C GLN A 27 8.17 11.20 -1.38
N THR A 28 7.52 11.29 -2.55
CA THR A 28 6.06 11.16 -2.67
C THR A 28 5.69 10.19 -3.77
N LEU A 29 4.79 9.26 -3.46
CA LEU A 29 4.16 8.41 -4.48
C LEU A 29 3.05 9.18 -5.17
N ILE A 30 3.05 9.12 -6.50
CA ILE A 30 1.99 9.63 -7.36
C ILE A 30 1.53 8.51 -8.31
N ALA A 31 0.30 8.61 -8.81
CA ALA A 31 -0.21 7.72 -9.86
C ALA A 31 -0.28 8.44 -11.21
N VAL A 32 0.41 7.91 -12.21
CA VAL A 32 0.48 8.51 -13.56
C VAL A 32 0.18 7.49 -14.66
N PRO A 33 -0.36 7.90 -15.82
CA PRO A 33 -0.56 7.00 -16.94
C PRO A 33 0.75 6.30 -17.35
N ARG A 34 0.70 5.00 -17.58
CA ARG A 34 1.87 4.23 -18.05
C ARG A 34 2.19 4.61 -19.49
N LYS A 35 3.35 5.24 -19.71
CA LYS A 35 3.92 5.57 -21.04
C LYS A 35 5.27 4.88 -21.20
N HIS A 36 5.85 4.90 -22.41
CA HIS A 36 7.12 4.22 -22.72
C HIS A 36 8.31 4.58 -21.82
N HIS A 37 8.33 5.77 -21.21
CA HIS A 37 9.40 6.22 -20.32
C HIS A 37 8.98 6.30 -18.84
N THR A 38 7.76 5.89 -18.51
CA THR A 38 7.33 5.82 -17.12
C THR A 38 8.03 4.63 -16.46
N VAL A 39 8.79 4.88 -15.39
CA VAL A 39 9.40 3.85 -14.56
C VAL A 39 8.56 3.71 -13.29
N PRO A 40 7.73 2.65 -13.18
CA PRO A 40 6.95 2.43 -11.96
C PRO A 40 7.85 2.05 -10.80
N VAL A 41 7.40 2.30 -9.58
CA VAL A 41 8.07 1.76 -8.39
C VAL A 41 7.87 0.25 -8.31
N THR A 42 8.93 -0.45 -7.92
CA THR A 42 8.83 -1.84 -7.50
C THR A 42 8.44 -1.88 -6.03
N VAL A 43 7.34 -2.56 -5.73
CA VAL A 43 6.86 -2.72 -4.36
C VAL A 43 7.21 -4.08 -3.78
N SER A 44 7.27 -4.14 -2.46
CA SER A 44 7.44 -5.35 -1.66
C SER A 44 6.29 -5.44 -0.67
N LEU A 45 5.66 -6.61 -0.60
CA LEU A 45 4.57 -6.91 0.32
C LEU A 45 5.03 -8.06 1.21
N VAL A 46 4.91 -7.91 2.53
CA VAL A 46 5.24 -8.96 3.49
C VAL A 46 4.12 -9.10 4.51
N THR A 47 3.59 -10.31 4.67
CA THR A 47 2.52 -10.60 5.65
C THR A 47 3.04 -10.45 7.08
N CYS A 48 2.26 -9.78 7.93
CA CYS A 48 2.55 -9.65 9.36
C CYS A 48 2.52 -11.03 10.04
N GLN A 49 3.50 -11.33 10.91
CA GLN A 49 3.54 -12.60 11.63
C GLN A 49 2.56 -12.65 12.82
N HIS A 50 2.21 -11.50 13.39
CA HIS A 50 1.52 -11.38 14.67
C HIS A 50 0.07 -10.91 14.49
N LEU A 51 -0.81 -11.80 14.05
CA LEU A 51 -2.18 -11.46 13.67
C LEU A 51 -3.14 -11.33 14.87
N GLU A 52 -2.77 -11.86 16.04
CA GLU A 52 -3.65 -12.01 17.21
C GLU A 52 -4.18 -10.71 17.82
N THR A 53 -3.61 -9.56 17.45
CA THR A 53 -4.04 -8.24 17.95
C THR A 53 -4.71 -7.36 16.87
N LEU A 54 -4.97 -7.95 15.71
CA LEU A 54 -5.53 -7.30 14.53
C LEU A 54 -6.97 -7.76 14.32
N GLU A 55 -7.81 -6.87 13.77
CA GLU A 55 -9.18 -7.21 13.41
C GLU A 55 -9.19 -8.30 12.32
N GLU A 56 -10.06 -9.30 12.49
CA GLU A 56 -10.33 -10.37 11.52
C GLU A 56 -11.24 -9.86 10.39
N ASP A 57 -11.38 -10.64 9.31
CA ASP A 57 -12.30 -10.40 8.19
C ASP A 57 -12.10 -9.10 7.38
N ARG A 58 -10.94 -8.43 7.51
CA ARG A 58 -10.60 -7.21 6.74
C ARG A 58 -9.63 -7.41 5.58
N GLY A 59 -9.12 -8.63 5.41
CA GLY A 59 -8.05 -8.97 4.48
C GLY A 59 -6.76 -9.32 5.21
N ASN A 60 -5.71 -9.63 4.45
CA ASN A 60 -4.43 -10.06 4.99
C ASN A 60 -3.60 -8.84 5.46
N PRO A 61 -3.18 -8.75 6.74
CA PRO A 61 -2.34 -7.65 7.21
C PRO A 61 -0.93 -7.76 6.64
N ILE A 62 -0.51 -6.74 5.89
CA ILE A 62 0.79 -6.68 5.24
C ILE A 62 1.54 -5.40 5.60
N TYR A 63 2.86 -5.49 5.62
CA TYR A 63 3.73 -4.35 5.40
C TYR A 63 3.88 -4.12 3.89
N LEU A 64 3.92 -2.85 3.49
CA LEU A 64 4.04 -2.45 2.08
C LEU A 64 5.18 -1.44 1.94
N GLY A 65 6.17 -1.77 1.13
CA GLY A 65 7.36 -0.96 0.91
C GLY A 65 7.78 -0.88 -0.54
N LEU A 66 8.75 -0.01 -0.81
CA LEU A 66 9.43 0.15 -2.09
C LEU A 66 10.77 -0.57 -2.00
N LYS A 67 11.16 -1.26 -3.08
CA LYS A 67 12.45 -1.95 -3.16
C LYS A 67 13.61 -0.96 -3.30
N GLU A 68 13.44 0.03 -4.18
CA GLU A 68 14.47 1.03 -4.47
C GLU A 68 13.83 2.42 -4.71
N PRO A 69 14.19 3.44 -3.91
CA PRO A 69 14.93 3.35 -2.64
C PRO A 69 14.14 2.56 -1.58
N GLU A 70 14.84 2.04 -0.57
CA GLU A 70 14.23 1.27 0.52
C GLU A 70 13.40 2.18 1.43
N LEU A 71 12.08 2.14 1.24
CA LEU A 71 11.11 2.97 1.95
C LEU A 71 9.88 2.14 2.28
N CYS A 72 9.20 2.40 3.39
CA CYS A 72 7.92 1.78 3.71
C CYS A 72 6.80 2.80 3.81
N LEU A 73 5.59 2.38 3.40
CA LEU A 73 4.38 3.20 3.54
C LEU A 73 3.99 3.27 5.01
N PHE A 74 3.68 4.48 5.45
CA PHE A 74 3.42 4.79 6.85
C PHE A 74 2.19 5.70 6.96
N CYS A 75 1.25 5.32 7.82
CA CYS A 75 0.10 6.13 8.15
C CYS A 75 0.38 6.95 9.41
N THR A 76 0.14 8.25 9.37
CA THR A 76 0.20 9.12 10.56
C THR A 76 -0.96 10.08 10.60
N LYS A 77 -1.22 10.66 11.77
CA LYS A 77 -2.23 11.68 11.97
C LYS A 77 -1.64 12.83 12.79
N ASP A 78 -1.02 13.77 12.09
CA ASP A 78 -0.48 15.01 12.67
C ASP A 78 -1.49 16.17 12.59
N GLY A 79 -2.60 15.98 11.86
CA GLY A 79 -3.68 16.95 11.68
C GLY A 79 -5.07 16.35 11.89
N GLU A 80 -6.08 16.96 11.25
CA GLU A 80 -7.48 16.54 11.38
C GLU A 80 -7.73 15.13 10.81
N TRP A 81 -7.02 14.78 9.73
CA TRP A 81 -7.18 13.54 8.97
C TRP A 81 -5.87 12.74 8.91
N PRO A 82 -5.93 11.40 8.87
CA PRO A 82 -4.74 10.59 8.66
C PRO A 82 -4.18 10.80 7.25
N THR A 83 -2.87 10.67 7.13
CA THR A 83 -2.12 10.89 5.89
C THR A 83 -1.19 9.72 5.61
N LEU A 84 -0.90 9.52 4.33
CA LEU A 84 0.05 8.52 3.86
C LEU A 84 1.42 9.19 3.66
N GLN A 85 2.48 8.57 4.18
CA GLN A 85 3.86 9.02 4.03
C GLN A 85 4.77 7.85 3.65
N LEU A 86 5.98 8.18 3.21
CA LEU A 86 7.09 7.23 3.08
C LEU A 86 8.10 7.46 4.20
N LYS A 87 8.58 6.40 4.83
CA LYS A 87 9.66 6.44 5.82
C LYS A 87 10.83 5.59 5.35
N GLU A 88 12.06 6.07 5.59
CA GLU A 88 13.27 5.25 5.51
C GLU A 88 13.16 4.13 6.54
N GLN A 89 12.86 2.93 6.05
CA GLN A 89 12.57 1.76 6.87
C GLN A 89 12.70 0.51 6.01
N ASN A 90 13.45 -0.46 6.51
CA ASN A 90 13.53 -1.79 5.92
C ASN A 90 12.26 -2.58 6.26
N ILE A 91 11.65 -3.20 5.23
CA ILE A 91 10.40 -3.96 5.40
C ILE A 91 10.61 -5.25 6.22
N MET A 92 11.78 -5.86 6.15
CA MET A 92 12.11 -7.06 6.93
C MET A 92 12.38 -6.73 8.40
N ASP A 93 12.86 -5.54 8.72
CA ASP A 93 12.92 -5.09 10.11
C ASP A 93 11.51 -5.02 10.72
N LEU A 94 10.54 -4.45 9.99
CA LEU A 94 9.13 -4.41 10.42
C LEU A 94 8.53 -5.82 10.57
N TYR A 95 8.87 -6.73 9.66
CA TYR A 95 8.44 -8.12 9.71
C TYR A 95 8.94 -8.87 10.95
N ASN A 96 10.18 -8.59 11.36
CA ASN A 96 10.84 -9.25 12.49
C ASN A 96 10.49 -8.63 13.86
N GLU A 97 9.71 -7.54 13.90
CA GLU A 97 9.25 -6.95 15.15
C GLU A 97 8.35 -7.94 15.91
N PRO A 98 8.55 -8.11 17.23
CA PRO A 98 7.82 -9.10 18.04
C PRO A 98 6.34 -8.75 18.23
N LYS A 99 5.88 -7.61 17.70
CA LYS A 99 4.49 -7.13 17.72
C LYS A 99 4.19 -6.36 16.44
N PRO A 100 2.92 -6.29 16.01
CA PRO A 100 2.53 -5.52 14.83
C PRO A 100 2.88 -4.04 14.95
N VAL A 101 3.62 -3.50 13.99
CA VAL A 101 3.88 -2.06 13.89
C VAL A 101 2.72 -1.41 13.11
N LYS A 102 1.58 -1.24 13.78
CA LYS A 102 0.29 -0.87 13.17
C LYS A 102 0.33 0.31 12.17
N PRO A 103 1.07 1.41 12.41
CA PRO A 103 1.16 2.50 11.44
C PRO A 103 1.71 2.13 10.06
N PHE A 104 2.48 1.05 9.95
CA PHE A 104 3.04 0.55 8.68
C PHE A 104 2.21 -0.58 8.06
N LEU A 105 1.14 -1.02 8.73
CA LEU A 105 0.34 -2.15 8.30
C LEU A 105 -0.88 -1.70 7.50
N PHE A 106 -1.18 -2.48 6.48
CA PHE A 106 -2.38 -2.37 5.69
C PHE A 106 -3.09 -3.71 5.60
N TYR A 107 -4.41 -3.74 5.73
CA TYR A 107 -5.19 -4.89 5.31
C TYR A 107 -5.24 -4.90 3.78
N HIS A 108 -4.63 -5.93 3.20
CA HIS A 108 -4.69 -6.21 1.77
C HIS A 108 -5.86 -7.17 1.50
N SER A 109 -6.89 -6.65 0.84
CA SER A 109 -8.07 -7.43 0.47
C SER A 109 -8.12 -7.59 -1.04
N GLN A 110 -8.24 -8.83 -1.53
CA GLN A 110 -8.26 -9.14 -2.96
C GLN A 110 -9.66 -9.56 -3.40
N SER A 111 -10.15 -8.92 -4.47
CA SER A 111 -11.43 -9.21 -5.12
C SER A 111 -11.18 -9.44 -6.62
N GLY A 112 -11.06 -10.70 -7.01
CA GLY A 112 -10.66 -11.08 -8.37
C GLY A 112 -9.27 -10.57 -8.72
N ARG A 113 -9.18 -9.71 -9.74
CA ARG A 113 -7.91 -9.09 -10.18
C ARG A 113 -7.58 -7.80 -9.43
N ASN A 114 -8.55 -7.24 -8.72
CA ASN A 114 -8.39 -6.00 -8.00
C ASN A 114 -8.09 -6.29 -6.52
N CYS A 115 -7.47 -5.32 -5.88
CA CYS A 115 -7.17 -5.32 -4.46
C CYS A 115 -7.32 -3.91 -3.88
N THR A 116 -7.51 -3.85 -2.57
CA THR A 116 -7.53 -2.62 -1.79
C THR A 116 -6.49 -2.71 -0.67
N PHE A 117 -6.09 -1.55 -0.17
CA PHE A 117 -5.18 -1.42 0.98
C PHE A 117 -5.82 -0.51 2.02
N GLU A 118 -6.33 -1.09 3.10
CA GLU A 118 -6.92 -0.34 4.22
C GLU A 118 -5.88 -0.15 5.33
N SER A 119 -5.79 1.02 5.93
CA SER A 119 -4.90 1.27 7.06
C SER A 119 -5.33 0.47 8.30
N VAL A 120 -4.38 -0.26 8.90
CA VAL A 120 -4.60 -0.94 10.19
C VAL A 120 -4.66 0.08 11.34
N ALA A 121 -3.83 1.14 11.29
CA ALA A 121 -3.82 2.18 12.31
C ALA A 121 -5.05 3.10 12.27
N PHE A 122 -5.68 3.23 11.10
CA PHE A 122 -6.86 4.06 10.91
C PHE A 122 -7.94 3.28 10.13
N PRO A 123 -8.71 2.40 10.80
CA PRO A 123 -9.76 1.62 10.14
C PRO A 123 -10.76 2.49 9.37
N GLY A 124 -11.18 2.02 8.20
CA GLY A 124 -12.03 2.72 7.25
C GLY A 124 -11.28 3.65 6.28
N TRP A 125 -9.97 3.83 6.45
CA TRP A 125 -9.15 4.66 5.57
C TRP A 125 -8.33 3.81 4.59
N PHE A 126 -8.53 4.04 3.30
CA PHE A 126 -7.91 3.26 2.23
C PHE A 126 -6.88 4.08 1.49
N ILE A 127 -5.80 3.44 1.04
CA ILE A 127 -4.91 4.05 0.04
C ILE A 127 -5.74 4.37 -1.20
N ALA A 128 -5.61 5.60 -1.68
CA ALA A 128 -6.35 6.10 -2.81
C ALA A 128 -5.49 6.96 -3.71
N VAL A 129 -5.91 7.02 -4.97
CA VAL A 129 -5.40 7.96 -5.96
C VAL A 129 -6.53 8.89 -6.39
N SER A 130 -6.21 10.16 -6.63
CA SER A 130 -7.16 11.11 -7.22
C SER A 130 -7.61 10.63 -8.60
N SER A 131 -8.90 10.78 -8.92
CA SER A 131 -9.41 10.51 -10.26
C SER A 131 -8.75 11.37 -11.34
N GLU A 132 -8.23 12.56 -11.00
CA GLU A 132 -7.49 13.41 -11.93
C GLU A 132 -6.06 12.91 -12.22
N GLY A 133 -5.47 12.11 -11.32
CA GLY A 133 -4.10 11.59 -11.44
C GLY A 133 -3.03 12.66 -11.24
N GLY A 134 -1.76 12.25 -11.15
CA GLY A 134 -0.61 13.17 -10.96
C GLY A 134 -0.51 13.82 -9.58
N TYR A 135 -1.48 13.59 -8.70
CA TYR A 135 -1.45 13.99 -7.29
C TYR A 135 -0.83 12.91 -6.41
N PRO A 136 -0.35 13.28 -5.21
CA PRO A 136 0.07 12.33 -4.18
C PRO A 136 -0.99 11.27 -3.91
N LEU A 137 -0.55 10.05 -3.64
CA LEU A 137 -1.40 9.05 -3.01
C LEU A 137 -1.84 9.56 -1.64
N ILE A 138 -3.08 9.26 -1.28
CA ILE A 138 -3.70 9.71 -0.03
C ILE A 138 -4.34 8.55 0.71
N LEU A 139 -4.82 8.82 1.92
CA LEU A 139 -5.82 7.99 2.59
C LEU A 139 -7.20 8.63 2.40
N THR A 140 -8.24 7.82 2.17
CA THR A 140 -9.63 8.30 2.08
C THR A 140 -10.62 7.32 2.70
N GLN A 141 -11.76 7.83 3.14
CA GLN A 141 -12.94 7.03 3.51
C GLN A 141 -13.99 7.02 2.39
N GLU A 142 -13.79 7.79 1.32
CA GLU A 142 -14.76 7.98 0.24
C GLU A 142 -14.58 6.96 -0.88
N LEU A 143 -15.02 5.73 -0.64
CA LEU A 143 -14.99 4.66 -1.64
C LEU A 143 -15.92 4.96 -2.82
N GLY A 144 -15.44 4.73 -4.05
CA GLY A 144 -16.25 4.82 -5.28
C GLY A 144 -16.69 6.23 -5.69
N LYS A 145 -16.07 7.29 -5.15
CA LYS A 145 -16.36 8.70 -5.51
C LYS A 145 -15.25 9.31 -6.37
N ALA A 146 -14.68 10.45 -5.95
CA ALA A 146 -13.61 11.18 -6.63
C ALA A 146 -12.23 10.51 -6.52
N HIS A 147 -12.16 9.36 -5.85
CA HIS A 147 -10.94 8.63 -5.54
C HIS A 147 -11.06 7.18 -5.98
N VAL A 148 -9.97 6.65 -6.52
CA VAL A 148 -9.85 5.25 -6.90
C VAL A 148 -9.08 4.50 -5.81
N THR A 149 -9.67 3.42 -5.31
CA THR A 149 -9.11 2.55 -4.26
C THR A 149 -8.83 1.13 -4.76
N ASP A 150 -9.30 0.80 -5.96
CA ASP A 150 -9.08 -0.49 -6.61
C ASP A 150 -7.76 -0.49 -7.38
N PHE A 151 -6.88 -1.41 -7.02
CA PHE A 151 -5.57 -1.59 -7.62
C PHE A 151 -5.38 -3.01 -8.14
N ALA A 152 -4.46 -3.20 -9.07
CA ALA A 152 -3.99 -4.49 -9.52
C ALA A 152 -2.49 -4.58 -9.26
N LEU A 153 -2.06 -5.77 -8.82
CA LEU A 153 -0.66 -6.15 -8.68
C LEU A 153 -0.20 -6.71 -10.03
N VAL A 154 0.80 -6.08 -10.64
CA VAL A 154 1.30 -6.42 -11.98
C VAL A 154 2.76 -6.86 -11.88
N ALA A 155 3.04 -8.08 -12.31
CA ALA A 155 4.39 -8.62 -12.48
C ALA A 155 4.99 -8.24 -13.84
#